data_AF-A0A3D1AIB7-F1
#
_entry.id   AF-A0A3D1AIB7-F1
#
_cell.length_a   1.000
_cell.length_b   1.000
_cell.length_c   1.000
_cell.angle_alpha   90.00
_cell.angle_beta   90.00
_cell.angle_gamma   90.00
#
_symmetry.space_group_name_H-M   'P 1'
#
loop_
_entity.id
_entity.type
_entity.pdbx_description
1 polymer ?
#
loop_
_entity_poly.entity_id
_entity_poly.type
_entity_poly.pdbx_seq_one_letter_code
_entity_poly.pdbx_strand_id
1 'polypeptide(L)'
;MNYIRKRLPTIRTGIVIALWGMFFSCTSKQNTADLPITQWADNARIAKPDSMEISTADIGKFPYLIPPEGYIYDRFAKNRNFAEKYHFYKDSSMVTIGGKYFRALVRKKDDPKYRKEKFNDSLVVAYYENAIKRLGGTEVYADNKPLKKLDRIDDDLANQPIAGTYRQFIVRTPEGNAWFDLEYDYDTIQQVVYSVLFEGSISEQVFFMPADIMRVALNRNSKVVLYINFNNNQSILAPDGDAQVREIAKLMQMDTGLRFFIEGHTDSLSTSERDKRLSKERVGTVMKRLENLNIKKYRFDGTGFGSERLLVFSDYDENKSKNRRIELIRTDINETGLREALDKNGKAILHIRFETGKATLRPEEYEIVEEIGKLLNSDENLNLSIEGHTDDVGSPESNNTLSLERARTIRNGLIDMGIASKRLKITGYGSTHPLVMNNSAENRAKNRRVEIIKIK
;
A
#
# COMPACT_ATOMS: atom_id res chain seq x y z
N MET A 1 7.72 75.68 -20.82
CA MET A 1 8.51 75.49 -22.05
C MET A 1 7.99 74.24 -22.74
N ASN A 2 7.14 74.36 -23.76
CA ASN A 2 7.45 74.72 -25.16
C ASN A 2 7.79 73.49 -26.01
N TYR A 3 6.80 73.04 -26.77
CA TYR A 3 6.85 72.73 -28.21
C TYR A 3 8.21 72.36 -28.85
N ILE A 4 8.20 71.32 -29.70
CA ILE A 4 8.25 71.48 -31.17
C ILE A 4 7.94 70.16 -31.91
N ARG A 5 7.07 70.26 -32.95
CA ARG A 5 6.93 69.27 -34.04
C ARG A 5 7.78 69.72 -35.23
N LYS A 6 8.34 68.78 -36.01
CA LYS A 6 8.63 68.81 -37.47
C LYS A 6 9.51 67.59 -37.81
N ARG A 7 9.55 67.00 -39.01
CA ARG A 7 8.72 66.83 -40.22
C ARG A 7 9.64 66.05 -41.21
N LEU A 8 9.06 65.27 -42.12
CA LEU A 8 9.76 64.49 -43.17
C LEU A 8 10.44 65.40 -44.22
N PRO A 9 11.27 64.85 -45.13
CA PRO A 9 10.70 64.52 -46.45
C PRO A 9 11.17 63.20 -47.12
N THR A 10 10.39 62.83 -48.16
CA THR A 10 10.45 61.64 -49.03
C THR A 10 11.18 61.84 -50.37
N ILE A 11 11.67 60.74 -50.98
CA ILE A 11 11.80 60.53 -52.45
C ILE A 11 11.47 59.03 -52.69
N ARG A 12 10.34 58.62 -53.31
CA ARG A 12 10.05 58.38 -54.76
C ARG A 12 11.04 57.38 -55.44
N THR A 13 10.63 56.40 -56.28
CA THR A 13 9.51 56.35 -57.26
C THR A 13 9.15 54.91 -57.73
N GLY A 14 7.94 54.69 -58.30
CA GLY A 14 7.51 53.48 -59.06
C GLY A 14 6.61 52.51 -58.26
N ILE A 15 5.26 52.53 -58.30
CA ILE A 15 4.28 52.44 -59.43
C ILE A 15 4.46 51.11 -60.18
N VAL A 16 3.51 50.15 -60.13
CA VAL A 16 2.29 50.08 -60.96
C VAL A 16 1.21 49.14 -60.32
N ILE A 17 -0.04 49.63 -60.20
CA ILE A 17 -1.37 49.00 -60.49
C ILE A 17 -1.50 47.49 -60.12
N ALA A 18 -2.38 47.00 -59.24
CA ALA A 18 -3.86 47.07 -59.20
C ALA A 18 -4.39 46.41 -57.88
N LEU A 19 -5.68 46.34 -57.49
CA LEU A 19 -6.91 47.12 -57.72
C LEU A 19 -8.01 46.66 -56.69
N TRP A 20 -9.01 47.51 -56.42
CA TRP A 20 -10.29 47.26 -55.68
C TRP A 20 -10.27 46.83 -54.19
N GLY A 21 -11.10 47.52 -53.41
CA GLY A 21 -11.62 47.08 -52.10
C GLY A 21 -13.00 47.67 -51.87
N MET A 22 -13.71 47.27 -50.80
CA MET A 22 -14.81 48.07 -50.21
C MET A 22 -15.16 47.65 -48.76
N PHE A 23 -15.19 48.66 -47.89
CA PHE A 23 -16.11 48.92 -46.76
C PHE A 23 -16.51 47.85 -45.70
N PHE A 24 -16.04 48.11 -44.47
CA PHE A 24 -16.83 48.41 -43.26
C PHE A 24 -17.94 47.46 -42.72
N SER A 25 -17.65 46.90 -41.53
CA SER A 25 -18.40 47.09 -40.26
C SER A 25 -19.28 45.96 -39.66
N CYS A 26 -19.19 45.88 -38.33
CA CYS A 26 -20.12 45.33 -37.32
C CYS A 26 -20.48 43.82 -37.26
N THR A 27 -19.79 43.15 -36.31
CA THR A 27 -20.36 42.32 -35.22
C THR A 27 -21.26 41.10 -35.52
N SER A 28 -20.69 39.90 -35.33
CA SER A 28 -21.00 38.95 -34.23
C SER A 28 -21.12 37.47 -34.64
N LYS A 29 -20.85 36.59 -33.66
CA LYS A 29 -21.05 35.12 -33.61
C LYS A 29 -20.09 34.20 -34.40
N GLN A 30 -19.12 33.68 -33.64
CA GLN A 30 -18.70 32.26 -33.49
C GLN A 30 -18.46 31.33 -34.71
N ASN A 31 -17.26 30.72 -34.63
CA ASN A 31 -16.91 29.31 -34.89
C ASN A 31 -16.41 28.84 -36.27
N THR A 32 -15.10 28.55 -36.28
CA THR A 32 -14.43 27.31 -36.74
C THR A 32 -14.58 26.82 -38.18
N ALA A 33 -13.52 27.00 -38.98
CA ALA A 33 -12.90 25.97 -39.84
C ALA A 33 -11.52 26.45 -40.36
N ASP A 34 -10.44 25.68 -40.09
CA ASP A 34 -9.47 25.12 -41.06
C ASP A 34 -9.02 26.01 -42.27
N LEU A 35 -7.73 26.26 -42.60
CA LEU A 35 -6.43 25.56 -42.48
C LEU A 35 -5.28 26.58 -42.82
N PRO A 36 -3.97 26.22 -42.89
CA PRO A 36 -3.21 25.14 -42.24
C PRO A 36 -2.01 25.68 -41.40
N ILE A 37 -1.56 24.94 -40.38
CA ILE A 37 -0.24 25.17 -39.76
C ILE A 37 0.77 24.24 -40.43
N THR A 38 1.74 24.82 -41.16
CA THR A 38 2.87 24.09 -41.75
C THR A 38 3.98 23.86 -40.73
N GLN A 39 4.40 22.59 -40.63
CA GLN A 39 5.74 22.14 -40.24
C GLN A 39 6.38 22.80 -39.00
N TRP A 40 6.11 22.21 -37.83
CA TRP A 40 7.15 22.02 -36.82
C TRP A 40 7.52 20.53 -36.77
N ALA A 41 8.79 20.24 -36.50
CA ALA A 41 9.40 18.94 -36.76
C ALA A 41 8.75 17.79 -35.96
N ASP A 42 8.68 16.62 -36.59
CA ASP A 42 8.37 15.34 -35.94
C ASP A 42 9.49 14.98 -34.94
N ASN A 43 9.40 15.49 -33.72
CA ASN A 43 10.18 14.95 -32.61
C ASN A 43 9.62 13.57 -32.26
N ALA A 44 10.33 12.55 -32.76
CA ALA A 44 10.09 11.11 -32.67
C ALA A 44 9.01 10.65 -31.67
N ARG A 45 7.94 10.03 -32.20
CA ARG A 45 7.00 9.22 -31.40
C ARG A 45 7.76 8.09 -30.73
N ILE A 46 7.99 8.20 -29.43
CA ILE A 46 8.73 7.19 -28.67
C ILE A 46 7.95 5.87 -28.69
N ALA A 47 8.66 4.78 -29.01
CA ALA A 47 8.10 3.43 -29.03
C ALA A 47 7.51 3.05 -27.66
N LYS A 48 6.60 2.06 -27.62
CA LYS A 48 6.18 1.51 -26.32
C LYS A 48 7.39 0.84 -25.66
N PRO A 49 7.59 0.94 -24.33
CA PRO A 49 8.62 0.18 -23.61
C PRO A 49 8.64 -1.30 -24.02
N ASP A 50 7.46 -1.93 -24.12
CA ASP A 50 7.29 -3.33 -24.52
C ASP A 50 7.92 -3.68 -25.89
N SER A 51 8.06 -2.70 -26.78
CA SER A 51 8.65 -2.85 -28.13
C SER A 51 10.14 -2.49 -28.21
N MET A 52 10.78 -2.09 -27.12
CA MET A 52 12.23 -1.88 -27.04
C MET A 52 12.95 -3.19 -26.68
N GLU A 53 14.20 -3.34 -27.08
CA GLU A 53 15.00 -4.54 -26.76
C GLU A 53 15.28 -4.66 -25.25
N ILE A 54 15.39 -5.90 -24.77
CA ILE A 54 15.84 -6.18 -23.39
C ILE A 54 17.37 -6.15 -23.38
N SER A 55 17.94 -5.35 -22.47
CA SER A 55 19.39 -5.28 -22.31
C SER A 55 19.96 -6.59 -21.78
N THR A 56 21.08 -6.99 -22.35
CA THR A 56 21.89 -8.14 -21.93
C THR A 56 23.08 -7.75 -21.05
N ALA A 57 23.23 -6.45 -20.73
CA ALA A 57 24.29 -5.95 -19.87
C ALA A 57 23.97 -6.18 -18.38
N ASP A 58 24.99 -6.49 -17.58
CA ASP A 58 24.89 -6.40 -16.12
C ASP A 58 24.75 -4.93 -15.72
N ILE A 59 23.56 -4.56 -15.21
CA ILE A 59 23.26 -3.19 -14.76
C ILE A 59 23.82 -2.89 -13.36
N GLY A 60 24.40 -3.88 -12.67
CA GLY A 60 25.02 -3.73 -11.38
C GLY A 60 24.04 -3.48 -10.23
N LYS A 61 24.55 -2.92 -9.12
CA LYS A 61 23.77 -2.69 -7.90
C LYS A 61 23.12 -1.32 -7.89
N PHE A 62 21.81 -1.26 -7.66
CA PHE A 62 21.05 -0.03 -7.43
C PHE A 62 21.78 0.93 -6.45
N PRO A 63 22.00 2.21 -6.78
CA PRO A 63 21.37 2.99 -7.86
C PRO A 63 22.05 2.88 -9.24
N TYR A 64 22.75 1.77 -9.51
CA TYR A 64 23.36 1.32 -10.76
C TYR A 64 24.59 2.12 -11.19
N LEU A 65 24.50 3.44 -11.15
CA LEU A 65 25.58 4.35 -11.50
C LEU A 65 26.10 5.08 -10.26
N ILE A 66 27.35 5.54 -10.35
CA ILE A 66 28.02 6.40 -9.38
C ILE A 66 28.56 7.64 -10.10
N PRO A 67 28.80 8.78 -9.42
CA PRO A 67 29.32 9.98 -10.07
C PRO A 67 30.71 9.76 -10.68
N PRO A 68 31.10 10.57 -11.68
CA PRO A 68 32.45 10.55 -12.23
C PRO A 68 33.49 10.97 -11.17
N GLU A 69 34.76 10.64 -11.42
CA GLU A 69 35.86 10.98 -10.52
C GLU A 69 35.92 12.49 -10.21
N GLY A 70 36.14 12.83 -8.94
CA GLY A 70 36.09 14.22 -8.45
C GLY A 70 34.68 14.72 -8.08
N TYR A 71 33.62 13.95 -8.34
CA TYR A 71 32.25 14.25 -7.97
C TYR A 71 31.70 13.26 -6.93
N ILE A 72 30.69 13.69 -6.19
CA ILE A 72 29.98 12.87 -5.19
C ILE A 72 28.49 13.22 -5.20
N TYR A 73 27.66 12.26 -4.78
CA TYR A 73 26.28 12.53 -4.40
C TYR A 73 26.27 13.40 -3.14
N ASP A 74 25.40 14.40 -3.12
CA ASP A 74 25.26 15.26 -1.95
C ASP A 74 24.55 14.54 -0.79
N ARG A 75 24.74 15.06 0.43
CA ARG A 75 24.30 14.44 1.70
C ARG A 75 22.78 14.33 1.84
N PHE A 76 22.01 14.99 0.97
CA PHE A 76 20.55 14.92 0.90
C PHE A 76 20.03 13.93 -0.16
N ALA A 77 20.87 13.01 -0.65
CA ALA A 77 20.46 11.94 -1.56
C ALA A 77 19.25 11.16 -0.98
N LYS A 78 18.11 11.27 -1.67
CA LYS A 78 16.89 10.53 -1.34
C LYS A 78 17.06 9.09 -1.84
N ASN A 79 17.29 8.15 -0.91
CA ASN A 79 17.25 6.72 -1.17
C ASN A 79 15.98 6.16 -0.50
N ARG A 80 14.99 5.76 -1.29
CA ARG A 80 13.65 5.38 -0.79
C ARG A 80 13.23 4.04 -1.41
N ASN A 81 12.97 3.05 -0.55
CA ASN A 81 12.80 1.67 -1.01
C ASN A 81 11.45 1.38 -1.69
N PHE A 82 10.41 2.22 -1.54
CA PHE A 82 9.20 2.11 -2.39
C PHE A 82 8.33 3.38 -2.37
N ALA A 83 7.50 3.51 -3.41
CA ALA A 83 6.31 4.36 -3.51
C ALA A 83 6.49 5.89 -3.74
N GLU A 84 7.59 6.32 -4.37
CA GLU A 84 7.55 7.58 -5.13
C GLU A 84 6.86 7.39 -6.49
N LYS A 85 6.24 8.48 -6.97
CA LYS A 85 5.59 8.59 -8.28
C LYS A 85 6.57 9.21 -9.28
N TYR A 86 7.17 8.40 -10.12
CA TYR A 86 8.03 8.92 -11.20
C TYR A 86 7.19 9.30 -12.41
N HIS A 87 7.42 10.49 -12.95
CA HIS A 87 6.68 11.02 -14.09
C HIS A 87 7.43 10.75 -15.40
N PHE A 88 7.00 9.73 -16.13
CA PHE A 88 7.44 9.51 -17.50
C PHE A 88 6.67 10.44 -18.45
N TYR A 89 7.38 11.24 -19.24
CA TYR A 89 6.76 12.18 -20.17
C TYR A 89 6.61 11.54 -21.55
N LYS A 90 5.37 11.50 -22.05
CA LYS A 90 5.03 10.98 -23.37
C LYS A 90 4.05 11.90 -24.08
N ASP A 91 4.41 12.44 -25.23
CA ASP A 91 3.51 13.15 -26.14
C ASP A 91 2.63 14.23 -25.42
N SER A 92 3.25 15.07 -24.58
CA SER A 92 2.59 16.06 -23.70
C SER A 92 1.73 15.52 -22.54
N SER A 93 1.80 14.22 -22.24
CA SER A 93 1.16 13.57 -21.09
C SER A 93 2.18 13.05 -20.07
N MET A 94 1.78 12.97 -18.79
CA MET A 94 2.58 12.34 -17.72
C MET A 94 2.00 10.97 -17.36
N VAL A 95 2.81 9.93 -17.46
CA VAL A 95 2.52 8.60 -16.91
C VAL A 95 3.20 8.50 -15.55
N THR A 96 2.51 7.95 -14.55
CA THR A 96 3.06 7.75 -13.21
C THR A 96 3.46 6.30 -13.00
N ILE A 97 4.74 6.06 -12.70
CA ILE A 97 5.33 4.74 -12.46
C ILE A 97 5.82 4.69 -11.01
N GLY A 98 5.60 3.56 -10.34
CA GLY A 98 6.05 3.31 -8.97
C GLY A 98 7.13 2.24 -8.93
N GLY A 99 8.05 2.33 -7.96
CA GLY A 99 9.22 1.45 -7.92
C GLY A 99 10.22 1.84 -6.82
N LYS A 100 11.39 1.19 -6.85
CA LYS A 100 12.52 1.56 -5.97
C LYS A 100 13.19 2.82 -6.51
N TYR A 101 13.32 3.87 -5.71
CA TYR A 101 13.74 5.18 -6.19
C TYR A 101 14.98 5.74 -5.47
N PHE A 102 15.88 6.32 -6.28
CA PHE A 102 17.04 7.06 -5.83
C PHE A 102 17.06 8.40 -6.56
N ARG A 103 17.27 9.50 -5.83
CA ARG A 103 17.56 10.83 -6.39
C ARG A 103 18.70 11.46 -5.63
N ALA A 104 19.70 11.93 -6.33
CA ALA A 104 20.80 12.67 -5.75
C ALA A 104 21.25 13.82 -6.63
N LEU A 105 21.52 14.93 -5.97
CA LEU A 105 22.24 16.07 -6.53
C LEU A 105 23.73 15.68 -6.62
N VAL A 106 24.31 15.79 -7.81
CA VAL A 106 25.72 15.52 -8.07
C VAL A 106 26.50 16.81 -7.91
N ARG A 107 27.49 16.81 -7.02
CA ARG A 107 28.33 17.98 -6.75
C ARG A 107 29.82 17.65 -6.79
N LYS A 108 30.66 18.64 -7.02
CA LYS A 108 32.11 18.48 -6.92
C LYS A 108 32.52 18.21 -5.47
N LYS A 109 33.43 17.27 -5.26
CA LYS A 109 33.84 16.79 -3.93
C LYS A 109 34.40 17.93 -3.08
N ASP A 110 35.32 18.69 -3.66
CA ASP A 110 36.13 19.71 -2.97
C ASP A 110 35.53 21.13 -3.07
N ASP A 111 34.24 21.23 -3.39
CA ASP A 111 33.55 22.51 -3.47
C ASP A 111 32.30 22.59 -2.59
N PRO A 112 32.46 22.80 -1.27
CA PRO A 112 31.35 22.84 -0.31
C PRO A 112 30.46 24.09 -0.45
N LYS A 113 30.78 25.01 -1.37
CA LYS A 113 30.06 26.26 -1.60
C LYS A 113 29.26 26.29 -2.91
N TYR A 114 29.27 25.22 -3.70
CA TYR A 114 28.56 25.12 -4.98
C TYR A 114 28.83 26.33 -5.89
N ARG A 115 30.04 26.41 -6.47
CA ARG A 115 30.47 27.52 -7.33
C ARG A 115 30.48 27.14 -8.80
N LYS A 116 29.78 27.91 -9.63
CA LYS A 116 29.54 27.63 -11.05
C LYS A 116 30.84 27.38 -11.82
N GLU A 117 31.87 28.18 -11.56
CA GLU A 117 33.17 28.09 -12.23
C GLU A 117 33.97 26.82 -11.90
N LYS A 118 33.52 26.01 -10.93
CA LYS A 118 34.19 24.77 -10.52
C LYS A 118 33.49 23.51 -11.01
N PHE A 119 32.20 23.58 -11.34
CA PHE A 119 31.41 22.45 -11.81
C PHE A 119 31.48 22.36 -13.36
N ASN A 120 31.25 21.17 -13.91
CA ASN A 120 31.23 20.96 -15.36
C ASN A 120 30.04 20.05 -15.71
N ASP A 121 28.90 20.69 -15.95
CA ASP A 121 27.63 20.02 -16.23
C ASP A 121 27.74 19.11 -17.46
N SER A 122 28.32 19.60 -18.55
CA SER A 122 28.47 18.84 -19.80
C SER A 122 29.27 17.54 -19.61
N LEU A 123 30.31 17.54 -18.78
CA LEU A 123 31.09 16.34 -18.46
C LEU A 123 30.29 15.35 -17.61
N VAL A 124 29.53 15.83 -16.62
CA VAL A 124 28.72 14.98 -15.74
C VAL A 124 27.54 14.37 -16.50
N VAL A 125 26.83 15.17 -17.30
CA VAL A 125 25.74 14.70 -18.17
C VAL A 125 26.26 13.68 -19.17
N ALA A 126 27.32 13.99 -19.93
CA ALA A 126 27.89 13.07 -20.91
C ALA A 126 28.40 11.77 -20.28
N TYR A 127 28.94 11.82 -19.04
CA TYR A 127 29.31 10.61 -18.31
C TYR A 127 28.09 9.71 -18.03
N TYR A 128 27.01 10.27 -17.48
CA TYR A 128 25.80 9.48 -17.17
C TYR A 128 25.11 8.97 -18.44
N GLU A 129 24.94 9.80 -19.47
CA GLU A 129 24.36 9.35 -20.74
C GLU A 129 25.13 8.17 -21.34
N ASN A 130 26.46 8.27 -21.41
CA ASN A 130 27.29 7.19 -21.97
C ASN A 130 27.29 5.95 -21.08
N ALA A 131 27.15 6.10 -19.76
CA ALA A 131 26.98 4.97 -18.86
C ALA A 131 25.62 4.28 -19.07
N ILE A 132 24.52 5.04 -19.14
CA ILE A 132 23.18 4.51 -19.40
C ILE A 132 23.11 3.82 -20.78
N LYS A 133 23.68 4.43 -21.83
CA LYS A 133 23.77 3.82 -23.17
C LYS A 133 24.56 2.51 -23.16
N ARG A 134 25.66 2.40 -22.38
CA ARG A 134 26.39 1.13 -22.18
C ARG A 134 25.59 0.06 -21.42
N LEU A 135 24.62 0.45 -20.60
CA LEU A 135 23.67 -0.47 -19.97
C LEU A 135 22.54 -0.91 -20.93
N GLY A 136 22.58 -0.55 -22.22
CA GLY A 136 21.48 -0.80 -23.17
C GLY A 136 20.35 0.22 -23.07
N GLY A 137 20.61 1.40 -22.48
CA GLY A 137 19.61 2.43 -22.25
C GLY A 137 19.20 3.18 -23.51
N THR A 138 17.90 3.23 -23.77
CA THR A 138 17.27 3.99 -24.86
C THR A 138 16.82 5.36 -24.34
N GLU A 139 17.16 6.44 -25.05
CA GLU A 139 16.64 7.78 -24.75
C GLU A 139 15.15 7.85 -25.13
N VAL A 140 14.32 8.27 -24.19
CA VAL A 140 12.85 8.28 -24.32
C VAL A 140 12.23 9.67 -24.09
N TYR A 141 13.03 10.65 -23.69
CA TYR A 141 12.66 12.07 -23.66
C TYR A 141 13.91 12.93 -23.62
N ALA A 142 13.94 14.05 -24.35
CA ALA A 142 15.00 15.05 -24.29
C ALA A 142 14.47 16.42 -24.73
N ASP A 143 14.01 17.23 -23.78
CA ASP A 143 13.49 18.59 -24.01
C ASP A 143 13.52 19.41 -22.70
N ASN A 144 13.07 20.65 -22.73
CA ASN A 144 12.77 21.42 -21.53
C ASN A 144 11.59 20.80 -20.76
N LYS A 145 11.72 20.73 -19.43
CA LYS A 145 10.67 20.21 -18.53
C LYS A 145 9.32 20.92 -18.81
N PRO A 146 8.22 20.19 -19.10
CA PRO A 146 7.00 20.82 -19.64
C PRO A 146 6.25 21.63 -18.56
N LEU A 147 6.29 22.95 -18.70
CA LEU A 147 5.83 23.95 -17.72
C LEU A 147 4.30 23.96 -17.45
N LYS A 148 3.48 23.23 -18.20
CA LYS A 148 2.00 23.36 -18.18
C LYS A 148 1.26 22.11 -17.71
N LYS A 149 1.37 21.80 -16.41
CA LYS A 149 0.34 21.23 -15.49
C LYS A 149 1.01 20.58 -14.27
N LEU A 150 1.61 21.41 -13.40
CA LEU A 150 2.12 21.00 -12.08
C LEU A 150 1.22 21.45 -10.93
N ASP A 151 0.07 22.08 -11.21
CA ASP A 151 -0.74 22.83 -10.25
C ASP A 151 -1.19 22.09 -8.98
N ARG A 152 -1.21 20.74 -8.95
CA ARG A 152 -1.69 19.92 -7.80
C ARG A 152 -1.03 18.54 -7.66
N ILE A 153 0.27 18.39 -7.92
CA ILE A 153 0.98 17.12 -7.69
C ILE A 153 2.24 17.35 -6.86
N ASP A 154 2.17 16.91 -5.60
CA ASP A 154 3.21 16.93 -4.55
C ASP A 154 3.80 18.29 -4.14
N ASP A 155 3.63 18.66 -2.86
CA ASP A 155 4.30 19.82 -2.23
C ASP A 155 5.84 19.70 -2.29
N ASP A 156 6.36 18.48 -2.42
CA ASP A 156 7.80 18.16 -2.58
C ASP A 156 8.36 18.57 -3.96
N LEU A 157 7.49 18.84 -4.95
CA LEU A 157 7.85 19.35 -6.28
C LEU A 157 7.69 20.88 -6.41
N ALA A 158 6.85 21.50 -5.57
CA ALA A 158 6.55 22.93 -5.62
C ALA A 158 7.76 23.85 -5.32
N ASN A 159 8.79 23.32 -4.63
CA ASN A 159 10.00 24.05 -4.24
C ASN A 159 11.23 23.78 -5.15
N GLN A 160 11.06 23.13 -6.30
CA GLN A 160 12.18 22.82 -7.20
C GLN A 160 12.33 23.88 -8.30
N PRO A 161 13.57 24.25 -8.70
CA PRO A 161 13.79 25.24 -9.75
C PRO A 161 13.17 24.78 -11.07
N ILE A 162 12.44 25.69 -11.71
CA ILE A 162 11.40 25.37 -12.71
C ILE A 162 11.96 25.36 -14.16
N ALA A 163 13.23 25.76 -14.35
CA ALA A 163 13.90 25.78 -15.64
C ALA A 163 15.09 24.81 -15.67
N GLY A 164 15.17 24.00 -16.73
CA GLY A 164 16.27 23.07 -16.96
C GLY A 164 15.97 22.12 -18.13
N THR A 165 17.04 21.66 -18.78
CA THR A 165 16.97 20.57 -19.74
C THR A 165 16.72 19.27 -18.99
N TYR A 166 15.81 18.46 -19.51
CA TYR A 166 15.38 17.23 -18.88
C TYR A 166 15.50 16.06 -19.87
N ARG A 167 16.29 15.06 -19.51
CA ARG A 167 16.45 13.82 -20.30
C ARG A 167 15.96 12.62 -19.51
N GLN A 168 15.22 11.73 -20.17
CA GLN A 168 14.80 10.45 -19.62
C GLN A 168 15.31 9.29 -20.49
N PHE A 169 15.71 8.22 -19.82
CA PHE A 169 16.16 6.98 -20.45
C PHE A 169 15.47 5.78 -19.82
N ILE A 170 15.32 4.70 -20.59
CA ILE A 170 14.88 3.40 -20.10
C ILE A 170 15.92 2.34 -20.44
N VAL A 171 16.33 1.55 -19.44
CA VAL A 171 17.01 0.27 -19.63
C VAL A 171 16.00 -0.81 -19.29
N ARG A 172 15.69 -1.69 -20.24
CA ARG A 172 14.90 -2.89 -19.97
C ARG A 172 15.80 -4.02 -19.49
N THR A 173 15.42 -4.73 -18.44
CA THR A 173 16.05 -5.99 -18.01
C THR A 173 15.00 -7.10 -17.92
N PRO A 174 15.40 -8.38 -17.81
CA PRO A 174 14.46 -9.48 -17.58
C PRO A 174 13.62 -9.32 -16.30
N GLU A 175 14.15 -8.62 -15.29
CA GLU A 175 13.55 -8.43 -13.96
C GLU A 175 12.66 -7.17 -13.88
N GLY A 176 12.70 -6.29 -14.88
CA GLY A 176 11.91 -5.05 -14.92
C GLY A 176 12.59 -3.92 -15.70
N ASN A 177 12.04 -2.71 -15.60
CA ASN A 177 12.59 -1.54 -16.29
C ASN A 177 13.30 -0.60 -15.29
N ALA A 178 14.51 -0.15 -15.62
CA ALA A 178 15.19 0.95 -14.95
C ALA A 178 14.98 2.25 -15.74
N TRP A 179 14.29 3.20 -15.11
CA TRP A 179 13.97 4.52 -15.62
C TRP A 179 14.92 5.55 -15.03
N PHE A 180 15.74 6.19 -15.85
CA PHE A 180 16.72 7.19 -15.41
C PHE A 180 16.26 8.60 -15.81
N ASP A 181 16.55 9.60 -14.98
CA ASP A 181 16.57 11.00 -15.40
C ASP A 181 17.92 11.68 -15.18
N LEU A 182 18.12 12.70 -16.01
CA LEU A 182 19.11 13.74 -15.83
C LEU A 182 18.39 15.08 -15.94
N GLU A 183 18.39 15.83 -14.84
CA GLU A 183 17.87 17.20 -14.75
C GLU A 183 19.06 18.14 -14.51
N TYR A 184 19.23 19.12 -15.39
CA TYR A 184 20.36 20.05 -15.37
C TYR A 184 20.00 21.36 -16.09
N ASP A 185 20.66 22.47 -15.74
CA ASP A 185 20.48 23.74 -16.43
C ASP A 185 21.82 24.46 -16.59
N TYR A 186 22.30 24.56 -17.84
CA TYR A 186 23.54 25.26 -18.17
C TYR A 186 23.52 26.74 -17.78
N ASP A 187 22.33 27.37 -17.69
CA ASP A 187 22.20 28.79 -17.43
C ASP A 187 22.01 29.10 -15.93
N THR A 188 21.05 28.47 -15.23
CA THR A 188 20.67 28.88 -13.86
C THR A 188 21.01 27.90 -12.72
N ILE A 189 21.20 26.60 -12.97
CA ILE A 189 21.41 25.59 -11.91
C ILE A 189 22.79 24.92 -12.02
N GLN A 190 23.62 25.08 -11.00
CA GLN A 190 25.06 24.72 -11.02
C GLN A 190 25.31 23.23 -10.69
N GLN A 191 24.37 22.36 -11.04
CA GLN A 191 24.20 21.02 -10.47
C GLN A 191 23.49 20.11 -11.48
N VAL A 192 23.95 18.86 -11.59
CA VAL A 192 23.21 17.78 -12.26
C VAL A 192 22.49 16.98 -11.20
N VAL A 193 21.18 16.80 -11.36
CA VAL A 193 20.39 15.83 -10.59
C VAL A 193 20.38 14.52 -11.37
N TYR A 194 20.78 13.44 -10.69
CA TYR A 194 20.66 12.08 -11.17
C TYR A 194 19.58 11.37 -10.36
N SER A 195 18.56 10.84 -11.03
CA SER A 195 17.61 9.92 -10.40
C SER A 195 17.45 8.64 -11.21
N VAL A 196 17.06 7.58 -10.50
CA VAL A 196 16.67 6.31 -11.12
C VAL A 196 15.52 5.66 -10.34
N LEU A 197 14.51 5.19 -11.07
CA LEU A 197 13.45 4.33 -10.59
C LEU A 197 13.59 2.94 -11.21
N PHE A 198 13.60 1.89 -10.40
CA PHE A 198 13.41 0.52 -10.90
C PHE A 198 11.95 0.08 -10.71
N GLU A 199 11.27 -0.17 -11.82
CA GLU A 199 9.87 -0.61 -11.91
C GLU A 199 9.71 -2.11 -11.61
N GLY A 200 10.80 -2.88 -11.72
CA GLY A 200 10.80 -4.31 -11.40
C GLY A 200 10.54 -4.59 -9.93
N SER A 201 9.88 -5.71 -9.67
CA SER A 201 9.52 -6.18 -8.34
C SER A 201 10.74 -6.31 -7.44
N ILE A 202 10.74 -5.59 -6.31
CA ILE A 202 11.70 -5.83 -5.23
C ILE A 202 11.50 -7.25 -4.72
N SER A 203 12.53 -8.08 -4.89
CA SER A 203 12.75 -9.45 -4.36
C SER A 203 11.52 -10.15 -3.75
N GLU A 204 11.13 -11.29 -4.34
CA GLU A 204 10.01 -12.16 -3.92
C GLU A 204 10.05 -12.66 -2.45
N GLN A 205 11.07 -12.31 -1.67
CA GLN A 205 11.38 -12.87 -0.35
C GLN A 205 10.75 -12.15 0.86
N VAL A 206 9.87 -11.15 0.68
CA VAL A 206 9.15 -10.48 1.79
C VAL A 206 7.63 -10.36 1.59
N PHE A 207 7.12 -10.41 0.35
CA PHE A 207 5.69 -10.23 0.06
C PHE A 207 4.91 -11.52 -0.12
N PHE A 208 5.57 -12.64 -0.47
CA PHE A 208 4.94 -13.95 -0.57
C PHE A 208 5.43 -14.86 0.56
N MET A 209 4.49 -15.30 1.40
CA MET A 209 4.72 -16.26 2.48
C MET A 209 3.96 -17.57 2.17
N PRO A 210 4.69 -18.64 1.81
CA PRO A 210 4.10 -19.97 1.62
C PRO A 210 3.39 -20.53 2.86
N ALA A 211 2.44 -21.44 2.65
CA ALA A 211 1.60 -22.03 3.69
C ALA A 211 2.38 -22.68 4.85
N ASP A 212 3.49 -23.36 4.55
CA ASP A 212 4.36 -24.00 5.55
C ASP A 212 5.16 -22.98 6.37
N ILE A 213 5.62 -21.89 5.75
CA ILE A 213 6.26 -20.76 6.44
C ILE A 213 5.26 -20.01 7.32
N MET A 214 4.05 -19.75 6.82
CA MET A 214 2.95 -19.18 7.62
C MET A 214 2.65 -20.04 8.85
N ARG A 215 2.55 -21.37 8.69
CA ARG A 215 2.36 -22.31 9.82
C ARG A 215 3.47 -22.20 10.87
N VAL A 216 4.73 -22.13 10.46
CA VAL A 216 5.87 -21.96 11.40
C VAL A 216 5.78 -20.63 12.16
N ALA A 217 5.40 -19.55 11.48
CA ALA A 217 5.25 -18.24 12.11
C ALA A 217 4.04 -18.16 13.06
N LEU A 218 2.90 -18.77 12.69
CA LEU A 218 1.72 -18.91 13.56
C LEU A 218 2.02 -19.72 14.82
N ASN A 219 2.78 -20.82 14.70
CA ASN A 219 3.16 -21.65 15.85
C ASN A 219 4.16 -20.97 16.80
N ARG A 220 4.81 -19.87 16.39
CA ARG A 220 5.73 -19.10 17.25
C ARG A 220 5.07 -17.90 17.91
N ASN A 221 4.19 -17.22 17.17
CA ASN A 221 3.71 -15.88 17.54
C ASN A 221 2.18 -15.78 17.68
N SER A 222 1.44 -16.85 17.41
CA SER A 222 -0.04 -16.88 17.29
C SER A 222 -0.61 -15.85 16.30
N LYS A 223 0.25 -15.26 15.46
CA LYS A 223 -0.06 -14.16 14.55
C LYS A 223 0.95 -14.16 13.40
N VAL A 224 0.48 -13.87 12.20
CA VAL A 224 1.30 -13.60 11.01
C VAL A 224 0.90 -12.26 10.40
N VAL A 225 1.91 -11.48 10.02
CA VAL A 225 1.72 -10.24 9.25
C VAL A 225 1.97 -10.57 7.77
N LEU A 226 1.00 -10.28 6.91
CA LEU A 226 1.04 -10.51 5.47
C LEU A 226 0.88 -9.18 4.71
N TYR A 227 1.64 -9.02 3.65
CA TYR A 227 1.53 -7.88 2.75
C TYR A 227 0.70 -8.27 1.52
N ILE A 228 -0.61 -8.30 1.69
CA ILE A 228 -1.56 -8.63 0.61
C ILE A 228 -1.80 -7.38 -0.23
N ASN A 229 -1.39 -7.43 -1.50
CA ASN A 229 -1.53 -6.33 -2.43
C ASN A 229 -2.95 -6.23 -3.04
N PHE A 230 -3.41 -5.00 -3.17
CA PHE A 230 -4.70 -4.62 -3.76
C PHE A 230 -4.47 -3.54 -4.82
N ASN A 231 -5.34 -3.47 -5.83
CA ASN A 231 -5.31 -2.41 -6.82
C ASN A 231 -5.36 -1.01 -6.14
N ASN A 232 -4.67 -0.03 -6.74
CA ASN A 232 -4.46 1.29 -6.15
C ASN A 232 -5.77 1.95 -5.68
N ASN A 233 -5.82 2.32 -4.39
CA ASN A 233 -6.99 2.90 -3.70
C ASN A 233 -8.29 2.08 -3.81
N GLN A 234 -8.19 0.79 -4.08
CA GLN A 234 -9.32 -0.15 -4.17
C GLN A 234 -9.19 -1.29 -3.16
N SER A 235 -10.28 -2.05 -3.04
CA SER A 235 -10.40 -3.30 -2.30
C SER A 235 -10.29 -4.54 -3.19
N ILE A 236 -10.01 -4.38 -4.50
CA ILE A 236 -9.80 -5.46 -5.47
C ILE A 236 -8.39 -6.04 -5.28
N LEU A 237 -8.25 -7.36 -5.14
CA LEU A 237 -6.95 -8.04 -5.04
C LEU A 237 -6.15 -7.88 -6.34
N ALA A 238 -4.86 -7.59 -6.20
CA ALA A 238 -3.89 -7.71 -7.30
C ALA A 238 -3.48 -9.19 -7.50
N PRO A 239 -2.88 -9.59 -8.64
CA PRO A 239 -2.59 -10.99 -8.94
C PRO A 239 -1.68 -11.70 -7.92
N ASP A 240 -0.73 -10.96 -7.35
CA ASP A 240 0.18 -11.35 -6.27
C ASP A 240 -0.54 -11.44 -4.92
N GLY A 241 -1.42 -10.47 -4.61
CA GLY A 241 -2.33 -10.54 -3.46
C GLY A 241 -3.23 -11.78 -3.52
N ASP A 242 -3.74 -12.14 -4.71
CA ASP A 242 -4.52 -13.36 -4.92
C ASP A 242 -3.69 -14.64 -4.78
N ALA A 243 -2.41 -14.61 -5.16
CA ALA A 243 -1.48 -15.72 -4.89
C ALA A 243 -1.26 -15.90 -3.37
N GLN A 244 -1.06 -14.81 -2.62
CA GLN A 244 -0.94 -14.88 -1.16
C GLN A 244 -2.22 -15.42 -0.50
N VAL A 245 -3.40 -14.98 -0.91
CA VAL A 245 -4.67 -15.50 -0.36
C VAL A 245 -4.87 -16.98 -0.68
N ARG A 246 -4.37 -17.48 -1.81
CA ARG A 246 -4.37 -18.92 -2.13
C ARG A 246 -3.48 -19.73 -1.19
N GLU A 247 -2.31 -19.24 -0.78
CA GLU A 247 -1.52 -19.92 0.25
C GLU A 247 -2.19 -19.89 1.64
N ILE A 248 -2.97 -18.85 1.98
CA ILE A 248 -3.78 -18.82 3.21
C ILE A 248 -4.85 -19.93 3.15
N ALA A 249 -5.56 -20.03 2.03
CA ALA A 249 -6.56 -21.08 1.81
C ALA A 249 -5.94 -22.49 1.88
N LYS A 250 -4.78 -22.70 1.25
CA LYS A 250 -4.02 -23.96 1.29
C LYS A 250 -3.61 -24.34 2.72
N LEU A 251 -3.11 -23.38 3.50
CA LEU A 251 -2.82 -23.60 4.92
C LEU A 251 -4.08 -24.02 5.69
N MET A 252 -5.21 -23.35 5.47
CA MET A 252 -6.51 -23.72 6.08
C MET A 252 -7.07 -25.04 5.55
N GLN A 253 -6.65 -25.53 4.38
CA GLN A 253 -7.02 -26.86 3.87
C GLN A 253 -6.14 -27.96 4.49
N MET A 254 -4.87 -27.66 4.76
CA MET A 254 -3.92 -28.57 5.42
C MET A 254 -4.20 -28.76 6.92
N ASP A 255 -4.66 -27.72 7.60
CA ASP A 255 -5.11 -27.76 8.99
C ASP A 255 -6.60 -27.40 9.02
N THR A 256 -7.47 -28.39 9.20
CA THR A 256 -8.93 -28.21 9.16
C THR A 256 -9.48 -27.48 10.38
N GLY A 257 -8.77 -27.53 11.52
CA GLY A 257 -9.16 -26.85 12.74
C GLY A 257 -8.80 -25.36 12.75
N LEU A 258 -7.77 -24.96 12.00
CA LEU A 258 -7.24 -23.58 11.93
C LEU A 258 -8.34 -22.53 11.69
N ARG A 259 -8.37 -21.45 12.50
CA ARG A 259 -9.31 -20.34 12.36
C ARG A 259 -8.56 -19.02 12.49
N PHE A 260 -9.04 -17.97 11.83
CA PHE A 260 -8.39 -16.66 11.84
C PHE A 260 -9.32 -15.51 12.17
N PHE A 261 -8.80 -14.51 12.89
CA PHE A 261 -9.30 -13.15 12.83
C PHE A 261 -8.38 -12.32 11.92
N ILE A 262 -8.96 -11.76 10.86
CA ILE A 262 -8.24 -11.05 9.81
C ILE A 262 -8.33 -9.55 10.10
N GLU A 263 -7.20 -8.92 10.43
CA GLU A 263 -7.13 -7.47 10.63
C GLU A 263 -6.62 -6.78 9.37
N GLY A 264 -7.34 -5.75 8.91
CA GLY A 264 -6.93 -4.92 7.79
C GLY A 264 -6.48 -3.54 8.24
N HIS A 265 -5.39 -3.06 7.65
CA HIS A 265 -4.79 -1.77 7.99
C HIS A 265 -4.57 -0.89 6.75
N THR A 266 -4.59 0.42 6.96
CA THR A 266 -4.17 1.42 5.97
C THR A 266 -3.02 2.26 6.52
N ASP A 267 -2.47 3.07 5.65
CA ASP A 267 -1.26 3.85 5.81
C ASP A 267 -1.48 5.36 5.97
N SER A 268 -2.69 5.81 5.64
CA SER A 268 -3.13 7.19 5.69
C SER A 268 -2.95 7.82 7.08
N LEU A 269 -2.38 9.03 7.11
CA LEU A 269 -2.29 9.86 8.32
C LEU A 269 -3.66 10.44 8.75
N SER A 270 -4.73 10.17 8.01
CA SER A 270 -6.09 10.54 8.39
C SER A 270 -6.73 9.46 9.26
N THR A 271 -7.35 9.84 10.37
CA THR A 271 -8.20 8.96 11.20
C THR A 271 -9.62 8.85 10.62
N SER A 272 -9.79 9.03 9.31
CA SER A 272 -11.10 9.19 8.69
C SER A 272 -11.86 7.87 8.56
N GLU A 273 -13.19 7.96 8.61
CA GLU A 273 -14.11 6.85 8.31
C GLU A 273 -13.83 6.18 6.96
N ARG A 274 -13.24 6.91 6.00
CA ARG A 274 -12.81 6.37 4.70
C ARG A 274 -11.73 5.29 4.85
N ASP A 275 -10.78 5.47 5.76
CA ASP A 275 -9.65 4.55 5.95
C ASP A 275 -10.07 3.27 6.68
N LYS A 276 -10.97 3.40 7.67
CA LYS A 276 -11.67 2.27 8.29
C LYS A 276 -12.51 1.51 7.28
N ARG A 277 -13.26 2.21 6.43
CA ARG A 277 -14.08 1.60 5.38
C ARG A 277 -13.21 0.85 4.37
N LEU A 278 -12.12 1.46 3.86
CA LEU A 278 -11.23 0.83 2.88
C LEU A 278 -10.54 -0.43 3.43
N SER A 279 -10.01 -0.38 4.66
CA SER A 279 -9.45 -1.56 5.31
C SER A 279 -10.50 -2.66 5.52
N LYS A 280 -11.72 -2.31 5.94
CA LYS A 280 -12.83 -3.26 6.11
C LYS A 280 -13.27 -3.88 4.78
N GLU A 281 -13.36 -3.10 3.71
CA GLU A 281 -13.64 -3.59 2.35
C GLU A 281 -12.56 -4.57 1.88
N ARG A 282 -11.28 -4.27 2.12
CA ARG A 282 -10.14 -5.16 1.81
C ARG A 282 -10.19 -6.49 2.55
N VAL A 283 -10.49 -6.48 3.86
CA VAL A 283 -10.73 -7.71 4.63
C VAL A 283 -11.93 -8.46 4.07
N GLY A 284 -13.01 -7.76 3.69
CA GLY A 284 -14.17 -8.31 3.00
C GLY A 284 -13.80 -9.06 1.72
N THR A 285 -12.93 -8.49 0.88
CA THR A 285 -12.44 -9.15 -0.34
C THR A 285 -11.61 -10.40 -0.02
N VAL A 286 -10.69 -10.33 0.94
CA VAL A 286 -9.89 -11.51 1.36
C VAL A 286 -10.81 -12.62 1.85
N MET A 287 -11.75 -12.32 2.74
CA MET A 287 -12.75 -13.27 3.23
C MET A 287 -13.57 -13.88 2.09
N LYS A 288 -14.13 -13.06 1.20
CA LYS A 288 -14.90 -13.54 0.04
C LYS A 288 -14.06 -14.42 -0.88
N ARG A 289 -12.75 -14.15 -1.02
CA ARG A 289 -11.85 -15.00 -1.79
C ARG A 289 -11.57 -16.33 -1.10
N LEU A 290 -11.44 -16.36 0.23
CA LEU A 290 -11.36 -17.62 1.00
C LEU A 290 -12.65 -18.46 0.86
N GLU A 291 -13.83 -17.82 0.90
CA GLU A 291 -15.12 -18.49 0.65
C GLU A 291 -15.16 -19.12 -0.76
N ASN A 292 -14.72 -18.38 -1.79
CA ASN A 292 -14.59 -18.88 -3.15
C ASN A 292 -13.51 -19.97 -3.33
N LEU A 293 -12.63 -20.16 -2.35
CA LEU A 293 -11.62 -21.24 -2.29
C LEU A 293 -12.08 -22.39 -1.38
N ASN A 294 -13.40 -22.49 -1.15
CA ASN A 294 -14.09 -23.52 -0.36
C ASN A 294 -13.78 -23.51 1.14
N ILE A 295 -13.14 -22.47 1.68
CA ILE A 295 -12.94 -22.34 3.13
C ILE A 295 -14.27 -21.92 3.77
N LYS A 296 -14.72 -22.68 4.77
CA LYS A 296 -16.01 -22.45 5.42
C LYS A 296 -16.01 -21.14 6.21
N LYS A 297 -17.05 -20.33 6.04
CA LYS A 297 -17.19 -18.99 6.66
C LYS A 297 -17.04 -18.97 8.19
N TYR A 298 -17.33 -20.07 8.88
CA TYR A 298 -17.14 -20.13 10.33
C TYR A 298 -15.67 -20.12 10.76
N ARG A 299 -14.72 -20.44 9.86
CA ARG A 299 -13.29 -20.52 10.16
C ARG A 299 -12.55 -19.18 10.06
N PHE A 300 -13.22 -18.10 9.67
CA PHE A 300 -12.61 -16.77 9.67
C PHE A 300 -13.64 -15.67 9.91
N ASP A 301 -13.19 -14.65 10.62
CA ASP A 301 -13.85 -13.35 10.73
C ASP A 301 -12.81 -12.25 10.56
N GLY A 302 -13.20 -10.97 10.52
CA GLY A 302 -12.22 -9.91 10.40
C GLY A 302 -12.80 -8.50 10.35
N THR A 303 -11.93 -7.50 10.51
CA THR A 303 -12.33 -6.09 10.41
C THR A 303 -11.18 -5.18 9.98
N GLY A 304 -11.53 -3.99 9.48
CA GLY A 304 -10.59 -2.93 9.20
C GLY A 304 -10.39 -2.00 10.41
N PHE A 305 -9.13 -1.72 10.73
CA PHE A 305 -8.73 -0.74 11.75
C PHE A 305 -8.24 0.58 11.13
N GLY A 306 -8.21 0.68 9.80
CA GLY A 306 -7.60 1.81 9.10
C GLY A 306 -6.17 2.05 9.59
N SER A 307 -5.89 3.28 9.98
CA SER A 307 -4.61 3.75 10.51
C SER A 307 -4.49 3.67 12.05
N GLU A 308 -5.47 3.12 12.78
CA GLU A 308 -5.46 3.07 14.26
C GLU A 308 -4.36 2.17 14.86
N ARG A 309 -3.76 1.29 14.06
CA ARG A 309 -2.76 0.28 14.47
C ARG A 309 -1.56 0.29 13.54
N LEU A 310 -0.81 1.40 13.52
CA LEU A 310 0.46 1.52 12.80
C LEU A 310 1.52 0.58 13.43
N LEU A 311 2.34 -0.08 12.61
CA LEU A 311 3.56 -0.77 13.07
C LEU A 311 4.74 0.18 13.21
N VAL A 312 4.76 1.22 12.38
CA VAL A 312 5.79 2.25 12.25
C VAL A 312 5.10 3.57 11.94
N PHE A 313 5.66 4.71 12.36
CA PHE A 313 5.08 6.01 12.02
C PHE A 313 4.96 6.17 10.49
N SER A 314 3.85 6.72 9.99
CA SER A 314 3.63 6.93 8.54
C SER A 314 4.39 8.15 7.99
N ASP A 315 5.62 8.35 8.44
CA ASP A 315 6.54 9.44 8.06
C ASP A 315 7.11 9.28 6.64
N TYR A 316 7.33 8.05 6.19
CA TYR A 316 7.86 7.71 4.87
C TYR A 316 7.03 6.65 4.16
N ASP A 317 7.06 6.62 2.82
CA ASP A 317 6.24 5.69 2.03
C ASP A 317 6.62 4.20 2.21
N GLU A 318 7.86 3.90 2.62
CA GLU A 318 8.25 2.55 3.06
C GLU A 318 7.50 2.13 4.33
N ASN A 319 7.34 3.06 5.28
CA ASN A 319 6.61 2.81 6.54
C ASN A 319 5.09 2.78 6.32
N LYS A 320 4.57 3.63 5.42
CA LYS A 320 3.21 3.50 4.88
C LYS A 320 2.99 2.12 4.26
N SER A 321 3.93 1.63 3.45
CA SER A 321 3.85 0.30 2.84
C SER A 321 3.82 -0.82 3.89
N LYS A 322 4.60 -0.71 4.98
CA LYS A 322 4.53 -1.61 6.15
C LYS A 322 3.20 -1.51 6.90
N ASN A 323 2.51 -0.36 6.85
CA ASN A 323 1.19 -0.16 7.46
C ASN A 323 0.04 -0.68 6.57
N ARG A 324 0.19 -0.72 5.23
CA ARG A 324 -0.75 -1.38 4.29
C ARG A 324 -0.63 -2.91 4.34
N ARG A 325 -1.15 -3.53 5.40
CA ARG A 325 -1.01 -4.96 5.65
C ARG A 325 -2.34 -5.64 6.00
N ILE A 326 -2.35 -6.95 5.89
CA ILE A 326 -3.33 -7.85 6.51
C ILE A 326 -2.62 -8.62 7.61
N GLU A 327 -3.20 -8.69 8.80
CA GLU A 327 -2.72 -9.56 9.88
C GLU A 327 -3.65 -10.75 10.02
N LEU A 328 -3.09 -11.96 10.03
CA LEU A 328 -3.79 -13.17 10.45
C LEU A 328 -3.51 -13.40 11.92
N ILE A 329 -4.50 -13.16 12.77
CA ILE A 329 -4.46 -13.53 14.18
C ILE A 329 -5.05 -14.93 14.29
N ARG A 330 -4.30 -15.87 14.87
CA ARG A 330 -4.75 -17.24 15.10
C ARG A 330 -5.90 -17.23 16.10
N THR A 331 -7.04 -17.81 15.71
CA THR A 331 -8.24 -17.93 16.56
C THR A 331 -8.85 -19.33 16.53
N ASP A 332 -8.16 -20.32 15.96
CA ASP A 332 -8.49 -21.70 16.29
C ASP A 332 -8.25 -21.96 17.75
N ILE A 333 -9.18 -22.71 18.27
CA ILE A 333 -9.26 -23.13 19.64
C ILE A 333 -8.99 -24.62 19.57
N ASN A 334 -7.73 -24.98 19.30
CA ASN A 334 -7.24 -26.35 19.43
C ASN A 334 -6.49 -26.52 20.75
N GLU A 335 -6.34 -27.76 21.20
CA GLU A 335 -5.74 -28.10 22.50
C GLU A 335 -4.43 -27.35 22.78
N THR A 336 -3.55 -27.26 21.77
CA THR A 336 -2.25 -26.57 21.90
C THR A 336 -2.43 -25.06 22.10
N GLY A 337 -3.23 -24.41 21.24
CA GLY A 337 -3.48 -22.97 21.35
C GLY A 337 -4.21 -22.57 22.64
N LEU A 338 -5.13 -23.43 23.10
CA LEU A 338 -5.79 -23.27 24.39
C LEU A 338 -4.81 -23.36 25.56
N ARG A 339 -3.94 -24.37 25.55
CA ARG A 339 -2.92 -24.58 26.59
C ARG A 339 -1.97 -23.39 26.67
N GLU A 340 -1.42 -22.95 25.55
CA GLU A 340 -0.56 -21.75 25.46
C GLU A 340 -1.25 -20.50 26.02
N ALA A 341 -2.51 -20.26 25.67
CA ALA A 341 -3.27 -19.11 26.17
C ALA A 341 -3.52 -19.17 27.69
N LEU A 342 -3.89 -20.35 28.21
CA LEU A 342 -4.14 -20.56 29.64
C LEU A 342 -2.87 -20.49 30.48
N ASP A 343 -1.75 -21.04 30.01
CA ASP A 343 -0.48 -21.01 30.76
C ASP A 343 0.18 -19.63 30.72
N LYS A 344 0.06 -18.90 29.59
CA LYS A 344 0.64 -17.55 29.46
C LYS A 344 -0.20 -16.46 30.14
N ASN A 345 -1.52 -16.52 30.00
CA ASN A 345 -2.43 -15.41 30.39
C ASN A 345 -3.36 -15.77 31.55
N GLY A 346 -3.41 -17.04 31.98
CA GLY A 346 -4.44 -17.55 32.87
C GLY A 346 -5.83 -17.69 32.21
N LYS A 347 -5.98 -17.30 30.92
CA LYS A 347 -7.26 -17.30 30.21
C LYS A 347 -7.13 -17.44 28.69
N ALA A 348 -8.15 -18.03 28.07
CA ALA A 348 -8.37 -18.02 26.63
C ALA A 348 -9.72 -17.38 26.28
N ILE A 349 -9.74 -16.50 25.28
CA ILE A 349 -10.95 -15.82 24.80
C ILE A 349 -11.49 -16.58 23.59
N LEU A 350 -12.72 -17.07 23.68
CA LEU A 350 -13.33 -17.96 22.70
C LEU A 350 -14.52 -17.28 22.00
N HIS A 351 -14.42 -17.09 20.69
CA HIS A 351 -15.51 -16.53 19.87
C HIS A 351 -16.51 -17.61 19.43
N ILE A 352 -17.12 -18.27 20.43
CA ILE A 352 -18.13 -19.31 20.24
C ILE A 352 -19.45 -18.67 19.79
N ARG A 353 -19.97 -19.07 18.62
CA ARG A 353 -21.26 -18.60 18.12
C ARG A 353 -22.42 -19.44 18.64
N PHE A 354 -23.49 -18.74 18.96
CA PHE A 354 -24.77 -19.31 19.35
C PHE A 354 -25.85 -18.90 18.35
N GLU A 355 -26.98 -19.57 18.39
CA GLU A 355 -28.19 -19.11 17.71
C GLU A 355 -28.64 -17.74 18.24
N THR A 356 -29.19 -16.91 17.35
CA THR A 356 -29.53 -15.51 17.67
C THR A 356 -30.57 -15.44 18.80
N GLY A 357 -30.23 -14.72 19.87
CA GLY A 357 -31.08 -14.62 21.07
C GLY A 357 -31.17 -15.90 21.91
N LYS A 358 -30.34 -16.92 21.64
CA LYS A 358 -30.38 -18.22 22.32
C LYS A 358 -29.03 -18.63 22.92
N ALA A 359 -29.10 -19.65 23.78
CA ALA A 359 -27.95 -20.38 24.31
C ALA A 359 -27.66 -21.70 23.57
N THR A 360 -28.35 -21.97 22.45
CA THR A 360 -28.09 -23.12 21.58
C THR A 360 -26.78 -22.90 20.81
N LEU A 361 -25.81 -23.80 20.99
CA LEU A 361 -24.59 -23.87 20.18
C LEU A 361 -24.94 -24.18 18.72
N ARG A 362 -24.24 -23.55 17.78
CA ARG A 362 -24.36 -23.93 16.37
C ARG A 362 -23.58 -25.21 16.08
N PRO A 363 -24.00 -26.06 15.12
CA PRO A 363 -23.31 -27.30 14.78
C PRO A 363 -21.80 -27.13 14.53
N GLU A 364 -21.39 -26.05 13.87
CA GLU A 364 -19.99 -25.74 13.56
C GLU A 364 -19.12 -25.30 14.76
N GLU A 365 -19.72 -25.11 15.94
CA GLU A 365 -19.01 -24.68 17.16
C GLU A 365 -18.84 -25.80 18.20
N TYR A 366 -19.40 -27.00 17.97
CA TYR A 366 -19.16 -28.15 18.85
C TYR A 366 -17.69 -28.59 18.85
N GLU A 367 -16.97 -28.42 17.73
CA GLU A 367 -15.52 -28.63 17.62
C GLU A 367 -14.74 -27.87 18.71
N ILE A 368 -15.15 -26.65 19.06
CA ILE A 368 -14.53 -25.88 20.16
C ILE A 368 -14.73 -26.58 21.50
N VAL A 369 -15.91 -27.13 21.75
CA VAL A 369 -16.22 -27.87 22.99
C VAL A 369 -15.38 -29.15 23.07
N GLU A 370 -15.21 -29.86 21.95
CA GLU A 370 -14.35 -31.03 21.85
C GLU A 370 -12.88 -30.72 22.16
N GLU A 371 -12.34 -29.61 21.63
CA GLU A 371 -10.94 -29.20 21.89
C GLU A 371 -10.70 -28.76 23.34
N ILE A 372 -11.68 -28.12 23.98
CA ILE A 372 -11.65 -27.86 25.44
C ILE A 372 -11.70 -29.19 26.21
N GLY A 373 -12.51 -30.16 25.76
CA GLY A 373 -12.59 -31.50 26.33
C GLY A 373 -11.26 -32.27 26.23
N LYS A 374 -10.60 -32.25 25.07
CA LYS A 374 -9.26 -32.83 24.86
C LYS A 374 -8.25 -32.25 25.84
N LEU A 375 -8.19 -30.91 25.95
CA LEU A 375 -7.32 -30.22 26.89
C LEU A 375 -7.57 -30.63 28.36
N LEU A 376 -8.83 -30.74 28.77
CA LEU A 376 -9.19 -31.16 30.13
C LEU A 376 -8.87 -32.63 30.40
N ASN A 377 -8.91 -33.49 29.37
CA ASN A 377 -8.49 -34.89 29.48
C ASN A 377 -6.97 -35.05 29.51
N SER A 378 -6.22 -34.17 28.84
CA SER A 378 -4.75 -34.20 28.80
C SER A 378 -4.04 -33.41 29.93
N ASP A 379 -4.80 -32.82 30.85
CA ASP A 379 -4.35 -32.32 32.15
C ASP A 379 -5.48 -32.50 33.18
N GLU A 380 -5.43 -33.58 33.96
CA GLU A 380 -6.44 -33.90 34.98
C GLU A 380 -6.56 -32.85 36.10
N ASN A 381 -5.52 -32.06 36.34
CA ASN A 381 -5.48 -31.04 37.40
C ASN A 381 -6.06 -29.70 36.93
N LEU A 382 -6.24 -29.50 35.61
CA LEU A 382 -6.80 -28.27 35.07
C LEU A 382 -8.26 -28.10 35.51
N ASN A 383 -8.56 -26.97 36.14
CA ASN A 383 -9.91 -26.53 36.49
C ASN A 383 -10.22 -25.23 35.76
N LEU A 384 -11.43 -25.10 35.20
CA LEU A 384 -11.82 -23.96 34.36
C LEU A 384 -13.08 -23.25 34.88
N SER A 385 -13.07 -21.93 34.82
CA SER A 385 -14.27 -21.08 34.84
C SER A 385 -14.67 -20.80 33.39
N ILE A 386 -15.93 -21.02 33.04
CA ILE A 386 -16.50 -20.72 31.72
C ILE A 386 -17.38 -19.49 31.86
N GLU A 387 -17.00 -18.40 31.19
CA GLU A 387 -17.50 -17.06 31.48
C GLU A 387 -18.18 -16.48 30.25
N GLY A 388 -19.51 -16.35 30.32
CA GLY A 388 -20.33 -15.84 29.22
C GLY A 388 -20.41 -14.32 29.21
N HIS A 389 -20.38 -13.75 28.01
CA HIS A 389 -20.56 -12.31 27.79
C HIS A 389 -21.55 -12.03 26.65
N THR A 390 -22.20 -10.87 26.70
CA THR A 390 -23.09 -10.35 25.65
C THR A 390 -22.59 -9.00 25.14
N ASP A 391 -23.26 -8.48 24.11
CA ASP A 391 -23.25 -7.06 23.83
C ASP A 391 -24.25 -6.32 24.74
N ASP A 392 -24.42 -5.02 24.53
CA ASP A 392 -25.32 -4.12 25.26
C ASP A 392 -26.78 -4.10 24.75
N VAL A 393 -27.15 -5.00 23.83
CA VAL A 393 -28.51 -5.02 23.26
C VAL A 393 -29.44 -5.81 24.17
N GLY A 394 -30.55 -5.19 24.59
CA GLY A 394 -31.52 -5.80 25.51
C GLY A 394 -31.32 -5.39 26.97
N SER A 395 -32.15 -5.89 27.88
CA SER A 395 -32.06 -5.53 29.30
C SER A 395 -30.86 -6.19 30.00
N PRO A 396 -30.30 -5.59 31.07
CA PRO A 396 -29.22 -6.20 31.85
C PRO A 396 -29.57 -7.60 32.36
N GLU A 397 -30.80 -7.82 32.80
CA GLU A 397 -31.30 -9.09 33.34
C GLU A 397 -31.35 -10.19 32.27
N SER A 398 -31.83 -9.82 31.07
CA SER A 398 -31.85 -10.71 29.90
C SER A 398 -30.42 -11.09 29.49
N ASN A 399 -29.51 -10.12 29.44
CA ASN A 399 -28.11 -10.34 29.09
C ASN A 399 -27.34 -11.18 30.13
N ASN A 400 -27.58 -10.97 31.43
CA ASN A 400 -27.04 -11.80 32.50
C ASN A 400 -27.55 -13.25 32.43
N THR A 401 -28.84 -13.43 32.13
CA THR A 401 -29.44 -14.76 31.94
C THR A 401 -28.84 -15.47 30.72
N LEU A 402 -28.85 -14.81 29.56
CA LEU A 402 -28.35 -15.36 28.29
C LEU A 402 -26.86 -15.73 28.34
N SER A 403 -26.04 -14.90 28.99
CA SER A 403 -24.61 -15.21 29.17
C SER A 403 -24.38 -16.42 30.08
N LEU A 404 -25.11 -16.52 31.20
CA LEU A 404 -25.02 -17.67 32.10
C LEU A 404 -25.50 -18.97 31.43
N GLU A 405 -26.58 -18.91 30.64
CA GLU A 405 -27.08 -20.05 29.88
C GLU A 405 -26.07 -20.52 28.82
N ARG A 406 -25.42 -19.61 28.09
CA ARG A 406 -24.36 -19.94 27.13
C ARG A 406 -23.17 -20.66 27.78
N ALA A 407 -22.71 -20.16 28.93
CA ALA A 407 -21.68 -20.82 29.72
C ALA A 407 -22.13 -22.22 30.19
N ARG A 408 -23.41 -22.36 30.59
CA ARG A 408 -24.01 -23.65 30.97
C ARG A 408 -24.07 -24.64 29.80
N THR A 409 -24.40 -24.21 28.58
CA THR A 409 -24.41 -25.08 27.40
C THR A 409 -23.03 -25.71 27.15
N ILE A 410 -21.96 -24.91 27.21
CA ILE A 410 -20.58 -25.41 27.04
C ILE A 410 -20.20 -26.35 28.20
N ARG A 411 -20.47 -25.97 29.45
CA ARG A 411 -20.23 -26.85 30.61
C ARG A 411 -20.94 -28.20 30.47
N ASN A 412 -22.19 -28.21 30.00
CA ASN A 412 -22.95 -29.44 29.84
C ASN A 412 -22.34 -30.31 28.73
N GLY A 413 -21.99 -29.75 27.57
CA GLY A 413 -21.30 -30.49 26.51
C GLY A 413 -19.98 -31.12 26.96
N LEU A 414 -19.21 -30.45 27.83
CA LEU A 414 -18.01 -31.01 28.44
C LEU A 414 -18.32 -32.15 29.43
N ILE A 415 -19.39 -32.04 30.21
CA ILE A 415 -19.85 -33.12 31.10
C ILE A 415 -20.31 -34.34 30.31
N ASP A 416 -20.99 -34.13 29.18
CA ASP A 416 -21.43 -35.19 28.26
C ASP A 416 -20.23 -35.91 27.61
N MET A 417 -19.09 -35.22 27.47
CA MET A 417 -17.79 -35.79 27.08
C MET A 417 -17.01 -36.46 28.23
N GLY A 418 -17.61 -36.56 29.43
CA GLY A 418 -17.02 -37.23 30.59
C GLY A 418 -16.21 -36.33 31.55
N ILE A 419 -16.13 -35.01 31.31
CA ILE A 419 -15.42 -34.11 32.22
C ILE A 419 -16.17 -33.99 33.55
N ALA A 420 -15.51 -34.34 34.65
CA ALA A 420 -16.09 -34.25 35.99
C ALA A 420 -16.51 -32.81 36.33
N SER A 421 -17.81 -32.59 36.58
CA SER A 421 -18.39 -31.26 36.84
C SER A 421 -17.69 -30.45 37.93
N LYS A 422 -17.00 -31.08 38.89
CA LYS A 422 -16.23 -30.36 39.94
C LYS A 422 -15.09 -29.49 39.37
N ARG A 423 -14.63 -29.80 38.15
CA ARG A 423 -13.57 -29.10 37.43
C ARG A 423 -14.07 -27.86 36.66
N LEU A 424 -15.38 -27.65 36.59
CA LEU A 424 -16.04 -26.65 35.73
C LEU A 424 -16.93 -25.71 36.54
N LYS A 425 -16.54 -24.43 36.63
CA LYS A 425 -17.40 -23.33 37.10
C LYS A 425 -18.02 -22.60 35.91
N ILE A 426 -19.15 -21.93 36.13
CA ILE A 426 -19.78 -21.05 35.14
C ILE A 426 -20.08 -19.68 35.75
N THR A 427 -19.97 -18.61 34.96
CA THR A 427 -20.42 -17.26 35.34
C THR A 427 -20.98 -16.55 34.10
N GLY A 428 -22.03 -15.76 34.30
CA GLY A 428 -22.61 -14.90 33.25
C GLY A 428 -22.42 -13.44 33.64
N TYR A 429 -21.66 -12.69 32.84
CA TYR A 429 -21.38 -11.27 33.07
C TYR A 429 -22.32 -10.32 32.32
N GLY A 430 -23.17 -10.85 31.44
CA GLY A 430 -23.96 -10.06 30.51
C GLY A 430 -23.08 -9.07 29.73
N SER A 431 -23.51 -7.82 29.69
CA SER A 431 -22.82 -6.72 29.01
C SER A 431 -21.78 -6.00 29.88
N THR A 432 -21.65 -6.36 31.16
CA THR A 432 -20.88 -5.57 32.16
C THR A 432 -19.36 -5.62 31.99
N HIS A 433 -18.86 -6.63 31.28
CA HIS A 433 -17.42 -6.83 31.02
C HIS A 433 -17.14 -6.86 29.50
N PRO A 434 -17.29 -5.71 28.80
CA PRO A 434 -17.02 -5.61 27.37
C PRO A 434 -15.52 -5.68 27.07
N LEU A 435 -15.15 -6.39 26.01
CA LEU A 435 -13.77 -6.43 25.49
C LEU A 435 -13.43 -5.14 24.71
N VAL A 436 -14.45 -4.55 24.07
CA VAL A 436 -14.38 -3.30 23.29
C VAL A 436 -15.67 -2.49 23.50
N MET A 437 -15.66 -1.17 23.28
CA MET A 437 -16.88 -0.36 23.37
C MET A 437 -17.95 -0.85 22.38
N ASN A 438 -19.21 -1.01 22.81
CA ASN A 438 -20.33 -1.50 21.98
C ASN A 438 -20.83 -0.51 20.89
N ASN A 439 -19.98 0.44 20.47
CA ASN A 439 -20.32 1.53 19.54
C ASN A 439 -20.53 1.09 18.08
N SER A 440 -20.29 -0.18 17.72
CA SER A 440 -20.51 -0.72 16.37
C SER A 440 -21.04 -2.17 16.41
N ALA A 441 -21.64 -2.63 15.32
CA ALA A 441 -22.14 -4.01 15.21
C ALA A 441 -21.00 -5.04 15.29
N GLU A 442 -19.81 -4.67 14.81
CA GLU A 442 -18.58 -5.46 14.84
C GLU A 442 -18.02 -5.55 16.26
N ASN A 443 -18.02 -4.45 17.02
CA ASN A 443 -17.57 -4.47 18.41
C ASN A 443 -18.56 -5.24 19.30
N ARG A 444 -19.87 -5.09 19.05
CA ARG A 444 -20.89 -5.95 19.66
C ARG A 444 -20.63 -7.44 19.35
N ALA A 445 -20.24 -7.79 18.11
CA ALA A 445 -19.87 -9.16 17.75
C ALA A 445 -18.67 -9.69 18.54
N LYS A 446 -17.63 -8.86 18.78
CA LYS A 446 -16.50 -9.23 19.63
C LYS A 446 -16.89 -9.43 21.10
N ASN A 447 -17.86 -8.67 21.60
CA ASN A 447 -18.33 -8.77 22.99
C ASN A 447 -19.21 -9.99 23.26
N ARG A 448 -19.98 -10.47 22.26
CA ARG A 448 -20.68 -11.76 22.28
C ARG A 448 -19.67 -12.92 22.18
N ARG A 449 -19.06 -13.26 23.32
CA ARG A 449 -17.97 -14.25 23.44
C ARG A 449 -18.16 -15.11 24.70
N VAL A 450 -17.33 -16.15 24.81
CA VAL A 450 -17.12 -16.89 26.05
C VAL A 450 -15.63 -16.86 26.38
N GLU A 451 -15.25 -16.65 27.62
CA GLU A 451 -13.87 -16.81 28.08
C GLU A 451 -13.76 -18.11 28.88
N ILE A 452 -12.61 -18.79 28.81
CA ILE A 452 -12.25 -19.84 29.76
C ILE A 452 -11.06 -19.39 30.60
N ILE A 453 -11.18 -19.46 31.92
CA ILE A 453 -10.19 -18.99 32.88
C ILE A 453 -9.65 -20.18 33.68
N LYS A 454 -8.33 -20.31 33.80
CA LYS A 454 -7.66 -21.29 34.65
C LYS A 454 -7.92 -20.93 36.12
N ILE A 455 -8.64 -21.80 36.83
CA ILE A 455 -8.83 -21.68 38.27
C ILE A 455 -7.52 -22.09 38.93
N LYS A 456 -6.99 -21.21 39.80
CA LYS A 456 -5.80 -21.45 40.62
C LYS A 456 -6.13 -22.28 41.86
#